data_AF-A0A7S2L275-F1
#
_entry.id   AF-A0A7S2L275-F1
#
_cell.length_a   1.000
_cell.length_b   1.000
_cell.length_c   1.000
_cell.angle_alpha   90.00
_cell.angle_beta   90.00
_cell.angle_gamma   90.00
#
_symmetry.space_group_name_H-M   'P 1'
#
loop_
_entity.id
_entity.type
_entity.pdbx_description
1 polymer ?
#
loop_
_entity_poly.entity_id
_entity_poly.type
_entity_poly.pdbx_seq_one_letter_code
_entity_poly.pdbx_strand_id
1 'polypeptide(L)'
;NLVGMDGKYANGIAASIFSRKSDGELQKILGQFELDKNTNCGDLLDIGEREFEVVKARAQFKYAGGKRFVMVRKILEVKEITRIAEEASLQRLMTKKDESSTGKSFE
;
A
#
# COMPACT_ATOMS: atom_id res chain seq x y z
N ASN A 1 25.73 9.10 7.03
CA ASN A 1 26.27 9.06 5.64
C ASN A 1 25.16 8.66 4.70
N LEU A 2 24.57 9.64 4.01
CA LEU A 2 23.51 9.43 3.03
C LEU A 2 24.16 9.26 1.67
N VAL A 3 24.13 8.04 1.13
CA VAL A 3 24.68 7.67 -0.17
C VAL A 3 23.51 7.60 -1.16
N GLY A 4 23.64 8.25 -2.33
CA GLY A 4 22.68 8.12 -3.44
C GLY A 4 22.02 9.41 -3.97
N MET A 5 22.62 10.59 -3.80
CA MET A 5 22.11 11.85 -4.37
C MET A 5 22.47 12.02 -5.86
N ASP A 6 21.99 11.11 -6.72
CA ASP A 6 22.04 11.31 -8.18
C ASP A 6 20.67 11.80 -8.68
N GLY A 7 20.69 12.90 -9.46
CA GLY A 7 19.58 13.81 -9.76
C GLY A 7 18.32 13.27 -10.47
N LYS A 8 18.10 11.95 -10.54
CA LYS A 8 16.84 11.36 -11.02
C LYS A 8 15.69 11.45 -10.00
N TYR A 9 15.99 11.62 -8.72
CA TYR A 9 15.00 11.60 -7.63
C TYR A 9 14.89 12.92 -6.86
N ALA A 10 15.09 14.07 -7.51
CA ALA A 10 14.93 15.39 -6.87
C ALA A 10 13.55 15.59 -6.19
N ASN A 11 12.55 14.78 -6.58
CA ASN A 11 11.20 14.80 -6.04
C ASN A 11 10.88 13.71 -5.00
N GLY A 12 11.85 12.90 -4.57
CA GLY A 12 11.60 11.91 -3.51
C GLY A 12 11.46 12.53 -2.13
N ILE A 13 10.77 11.81 -1.24
CA ILE A 13 10.74 12.06 0.21
C ILE A 13 11.13 10.78 0.95
N ALA A 14 11.90 10.92 2.03
CA ALA A 14 12.21 9.79 2.90
C ALA A 14 10.92 9.23 3.54
N ALA A 15 10.73 7.93 3.43
CA ALA A 15 9.56 7.20 3.89
C ALA A 15 9.96 6.01 4.80
N SER A 16 9.01 5.50 5.56
CA SER A 16 9.17 4.31 6.42
C SER A 16 7.82 3.63 6.58
N ILE A 17 7.79 2.30 6.67
CA ILE A 17 6.55 1.52 6.81
C ILE A 17 6.31 1.18 8.27
N PHE A 18 5.06 1.33 8.70
CA PHE A 18 4.62 0.96 10.03
C PHE A 18 3.41 0.02 9.95
N SER A 19 3.41 -1.01 10.78
CA SER A 19 2.24 -1.85 11.06
C SER A 19 1.49 -1.28 12.24
N ARG A 20 0.17 -1.39 12.24
CA ARG A 20 -0.65 -1.11 13.43
C ARG A 20 -0.85 -2.40 14.22
N LYS A 21 -0.43 -2.41 15.47
CA LYS A 21 -0.70 -3.48 16.44
C LYS A 21 -2.14 -3.39 16.97
N SER A 22 -2.60 -4.46 17.62
CA SER A 22 -3.93 -4.55 18.25
C SER A 22 -4.17 -3.53 19.37
N ASP A 23 -3.11 -3.04 20.00
CA ASP A 23 -3.13 -1.98 21.02
C ASP A 23 -3.17 -0.56 20.40
N GLY A 24 -3.11 -0.45 19.07
CA GLY A 24 -3.09 0.82 18.35
C GLY A 24 -1.70 1.41 18.15
N GLU A 25 -0.63 0.82 18.69
CA GLU A 25 0.74 1.26 18.48
C GLU A 25 1.21 1.01 17.04
N LEU A 26 2.06 1.90 16.54
CA LEU A 26 2.70 1.79 15.24
C LEU A 26 4.09 1.15 15.39
N GLN A 27 4.25 -0.06 14.87
CA GLN A 27 5.53 -0.76 14.82
C GLN A 27 6.19 -0.57 13.45
N LYS A 28 7.42 -0.05 13.42
CA LYS A 28 8.18 0.08 12.16
C LYS A 28 8.52 -1.32 11.62
N ILE A 29 8.11 -1.60 10.38
CA ILE A 29 8.32 -2.89 9.71
C ILE A 29 9.56 -2.83 8.82
N LEU A 30 9.67 -1.76 8.02
CA LEU A 30 10.70 -1.60 6.99
C LEU A 30 11.44 -0.27 7.18
N GLY A 31 12.70 -0.27 6.74
CA GLY A 31 13.67 0.81 6.89
C GLY A 31 13.28 2.12 6.21
N GLN A 32 14.25 3.03 6.08
CA GLN A 32 14.05 4.25 5.31
C GLN A 32 14.21 3.97 3.83
N PHE A 33 13.24 4.37 3.02
CA PHE A 33 13.28 4.28 1.56
C PHE A 33 12.80 5.59 0.95
N GLU A 34 12.99 5.76 -0.34
CA GLU A 34 12.55 6.93 -1.07
C GLU A 34 11.16 6.70 -1.68
N LEU A 35 10.24 7.65 -1.46
CA LEU A 35 8.87 7.61 -1.96
C LEU A 35 8.62 8.82 -2.88
N ASP A 36 7.89 8.62 -3.97
CA ASP A 36 7.47 9.72 -4.84
C ASP A 36 6.44 10.63 -4.13
N LYS A 37 6.71 11.93 -4.13
CA LYS A 37 5.78 12.96 -3.65
C LYS A 37 4.45 12.94 -4.39
N ASN A 38 4.39 12.37 -5.60
CA ASN A 38 3.18 12.28 -6.39
C ASN A 38 2.37 11.00 -6.19
N THR A 39 2.84 10.02 -5.39
CA THR A 39 2.07 8.79 -5.12
C THR A 39 0.65 9.04 -4.54
N ASN A 40 -0.41 8.59 -5.19
CA ASN A 40 -1.79 8.80 -4.76
C ASN A 40 -2.50 7.48 -4.48
N CYS A 41 -3.78 7.56 -4.10
CA CYS A 41 -4.61 6.37 -3.94
C CYS A 41 -4.75 5.62 -5.26
N GLY A 42 -4.66 4.29 -5.22
CA GLY A 42 -4.66 3.40 -6.38
C GLY A 42 -3.27 3.12 -6.96
N ASP A 43 -2.22 3.83 -6.53
CA ASP A 43 -0.87 3.53 -6.96
C ASP A 43 -0.36 2.24 -6.34
N LEU A 44 0.45 1.51 -7.11
CA LEU A 44 1.13 0.31 -6.67
C LEU A 44 2.54 0.64 -6.16
N LEU A 45 2.90 0.06 -5.03
CA LEU A 45 4.19 0.21 -4.38
C LEU A 45 4.85 -1.16 -4.25
N ASP A 46 5.99 -1.30 -4.93
CA ASP A 46 6.83 -2.49 -4.82
C ASP A 46 7.90 -2.23 -3.78
N ILE A 47 7.81 -2.93 -2.65
CA ILE A 47 8.75 -2.75 -1.54
C ILE A 47 9.34 -4.11 -1.17
N GLY A 48 10.56 -4.35 -1.64
CA GLY A 48 11.20 -5.67 -1.56
C GLY A 48 10.51 -6.66 -2.50
N GLU A 49 9.98 -7.74 -1.95
CA GLU A 49 9.26 -8.80 -2.69
C GLU A 49 7.74 -8.71 -2.54
N ARG A 50 7.23 -7.60 -2.01
CA ARG A 50 5.81 -7.40 -1.71
C ARG A 50 5.24 -6.23 -2.50
N GLU A 51 4.05 -6.44 -3.04
CA GLU A 51 3.27 -5.41 -3.71
C GLU A 51 2.21 -4.87 -2.77
N PHE A 52 2.07 -3.54 -2.75
CA PHE A 52 1.09 -2.84 -1.94
C PHE A 52 0.27 -1.87 -2.78
N GLU A 53 -1.04 -1.86 -2.60
CA GLU A 53 -1.93 -0.83 -3.16
C GLU A 53 -2.11 0.30 -2.15
N VAL A 54 -1.97 1.54 -2.59
CA VAL A 54 -2.26 2.71 -1.76
C VAL A 54 -3.78 2.90 -1.64
N VAL A 55 -4.33 2.65 -0.47
CA VAL A 55 -5.76 2.83 -0.16
C VAL A 55 -6.06 4.29 0.19
N LYS A 56 -5.14 4.95 0.91
CA LYS A 56 -5.32 6.33 1.35
C LYS A 56 -4.00 7.09 1.33
N ALA A 57 -4.01 8.30 0.79
CA ALA A 57 -2.87 9.21 0.81
C ALA A 57 -3.21 10.49 1.57
N ARG A 58 -2.38 10.87 2.54
CA ARG A 58 -2.48 12.13 3.27
C ARG A 58 -1.15 12.88 3.24
N ALA A 59 -1.15 14.06 2.62
CA ALA A 59 -0.02 14.98 2.67
C ALA A 59 -0.17 15.99 3.82
N GLN A 60 0.94 16.31 4.47
CA GLN A 60 1.05 17.36 5.47
C GLN A 60 2.00 18.43 4.94
N PHE A 61 1.55 19.67 5.02
CA PHE A 61 2.29 20.83 4.54
C PHE A 61 2.58 21.78 5.70
N LYS A 62 3.71 22.47 5.61
CA LYS A 62 4.06 23.57 6.51
C LYS A 62 4.29 24.84 5.69
N TYR A 63 3.85 25.98 6.22
CA TYR A 63 4.13 27.26 5.62
C TYR A 63 5.58 27.67 5.88
N ALA A 64 6.37 27.80 4.81
CA ALA A 64 7.79 28.11 4.90
C ALA A 64 8.00 29.63 4.74
N GLY A 65 8.17 30.30 5.88
CA GLY A 65 8.72 31.66 5.95
C GLY A 65 7.98 32.71 5.13
N GLY A 66 6.65 32.67 5.07
CA GLY A 66 5.89 33.74 4.39
C GLY A 66 5.75 33.60 2.87
N LYS A 67 6.30 32.54 2.25
CA LYS A 67 6.36 32.44 0.79
C LYS A 67 5.45 31.37 0.21
N ARG A 68 5.58 30.12 0.70
CA ARG A 68 4.89 28.97 0.12
C ARG A 68 4.68 27.85 1.12
N PHE A 69 3.70 27.00 0.85
CA PHE A 69 3.54 25.72 1.52
C PHE A 69 4.52 24.69 0.96
N VAL A 70 5.18 23.96 1.85
CA VAL A 70 6.11 22.87 1.51
C VAL A 70 5.59 21.60 2.15
N MET A 71 5.54 20.50 1.38
CA MET A 71 5.15 19.19 1.91
C MET A 71 6.26 18.70 2.85
N VAL A 72 5.91 18.47 4.11
CA VAL A 72 6.85 18.03 5.15
C VAL A 72 6.72 16.54 5.46
N ARG A 73 5.54 15.95 5.20
CA ARG A 73 5.28 14.54 5.44
C ARG A 73 4.18 14.05 4.53
N LYS A 74 4.31 12.80 4.09
CA LYS A 74 3.24 12.07 3.41
C LYS A 74 3.00 10.76 4.15
N ILE A 75 1.74 10.45 4.39
CA ILE A 75 1.30 9.25 5.10
C ILE A 75 0.44 8.48 4.12
N LEU A 76 0.87 7.26 3.80
CA LEU A 76 0.14 6.34 2.95
C LEU A 76 -0.41 5.21 3.81
N GLU A 77 -1.69 4.92 3.64
CA GLU A 77 -2.32 3.69 4.11
C GLU A 77 -2.34 2.73 2.93
N VAL A 78 -1.78 1.54 3.13
CA VAL A 78 -1.57 0.58 2.07
C VAL A 78 -2.20 -0.76 2.44
N LYS A 79 -2.61 -1.51 1.42
CA LYS A 79 -3.09 -2.88 1.52
C LYS A 79 -2.15 -3.77 0.73
N GLU A 80 -1.71 -4.87 1.32
CA GLU A 80 -0.89 -5.86 0.62
C GLU A 80 -1.71 -6.57 -0.46
N ILE A 81 -1.19 -6.58 -1.69
CA ILE A 81 -1.81 -7.30 -2.80
C ILE A 81 -1.31 -8.73 -2.73
N THR A 82 -2.19 -9.64 -2.30
CA THR A 82 -1.91 -11.07 -2.28
C THR A 82 -2.62 -11.72 -3.47
N ARG A 83 -1.95 -11.78 -4.62
CA ARG A 83 -2.47 -12.40 -5.86
C ARG A 83 -3.05 -13.81 -5.64
N ILE A 84 -2.54 -14.54 -4.65
CA ILE A 84 -2.90 -15.93 -4.33
C ILE A 84 -4.21 -16.03 -3.51
N ALA A 85 -4.57 -15.02 -2.71
CA ALA A 85 -5.72 -15.11 -1.81
C ALA A 85 -7.06 -15.00 -2.57
N GLU A 86 -7.11 -14.17 -3.62
CA GLU A 86 -8.30 -13.99 -4.43
C GLU A 86 -8.57 -15.21 -5.30
N GLU A 87 -7.56 -15.73 -6.02
CA GLU A 87 -7.69 -16.96 -6.80
C GLU A 87 -8.18 -18.13 -5.91
N ALA A 88 -7.57 -18.34 -4.74
CA ALA A 88 -8.00 -19.39 -3.81
C ALA A 88 -9.39 -19.17 -3.19
N SER A 89 -9.84 -17.92 -3.05
CA SER A 89 -11.19 -17.61 -2.55
C SER A 89 -12.26 -17.81 -3.64
N LEU A 90 -11.98 -17.37 -4.87
CA LEU A 90 -12.83 -17.55 -6.05
C LEU A 90 -12.97 -19.02 -6.40
N GLN A 91 -11.87 -19.78 -6.35
CA GLN A 91 -11.88 -21.21 -6.60
C GLN A 91 -12.75 -21.93 -5.55
N ARG A 92 -12.59 -21.63 -4.25
CA ARG A 92 -13.44 -22.18 -3.17
C ARG A 92 -14.92 -21.81 -3.32
N LEU A 93 -15.23 -20.60 -3.78
CA LEU A 93 -16.60 -20.15 -4.03
C LEU A 93 -17.24 -20.83 -5.25
N MET A 94 -16.45 -21.10 -6.30
CA MET A 94 -16.93 -21.82 -7.48
C MET A 94 -17.16 -23.31 -7.19
N THR A 95 -16.25 -23.99 -6.49
CA THR A 95 -16.43 -25.42 -6.15
C THR A 95 -17.67 -25.67 -5.29
N LYS A 96 -18.04 -24.70 -4.43
CA LYS A 96 -19.23 -24.82 -3.57
C LYS A 96 -20.56 -24.63 -4.31
N LYS A 97 -20.55 -24.03 -5.51
CA LYS A 97 -21.77 -23.82 -6.32
C LYS A 97 -22.12 -25.04 -7.16
N ASP A 98 -21.12 -25.82 -7.56
CA ASP A 98 -21.30 -26.98 -8.44
C ASP A 98 -21.94 -28.19 -7.71
N GLU A 99 -21.81 -28.29 -6.39
CA GLU A 99 -22.45 -29.37 -5.60
C GLU A 99 -23.96 -29.15 -5.34
N SER A 100 -24.50 -27.94 -5.58
CA SER A 100 -25.90 -27.60 -5.24
C SER A 100 -26.90 -27.70 -6.40
N SER A 101 -26.44 -28.01 -7.62
CA SER A 101 -27.31 -28.01 -8.82
C SER A 101 -27.46 -29.37 -9.50
N THR A 102 -26.79 -30.42 -9.02
CA THR A 102 -26.93 -31.77 -9.59
C THR A 102 -27.77 -32.66 -8.68
N GLY A 103 -29.06 -32.80 -9.00
CA GLY A 103 -29.86 -33.94 -8.56
C GLY A 103 -31.18 -33.60 -7.88
N LYS A 104 -32.16 -33.15 -8.66
CA LYS A 104 -33.57 -33.54 -8.50
C LYS A 104 -34.35 -33.15 -9.76
N SER A 105 -34.28 -34.01 -10.76
CA SER A 105 -35.13 -33.94 -11.95
C SER A 105 -35.47 -35.35 -12.44
N PHE A 106 -36.79 -35.63 -12.42
CA PHE A 106 -37.56 -36.72 -13.03
C PHE A 106 -37.38 -38.14 -12.42
N GLU A 107 -38.40 -38.94 -12.14
CA GLU A 107 -39.87 -38.96 -12.39
C GLU A 107 -40.66 -39.23 -11.09
#